data_AF-A0A1X7M6Z5-F1
#
_entry.id   AF-A0A1X7M6Z5-F1
#
_cell.length_a   1.000
_cell.length_b   1.000
_cell.length_c   1.000
_cell.angle_alpha   90.00
_cell.angle_beta   90.00
_cell.angle_gamma   90.00
#
_symmetry.space_group_name_H-M   'P 1'
#
loop_
_entity.id
_entity.type
_entity.pdbx_description
1 polymer ?
#
loop_
_entity_poly.entity_id
_entity_poly.type
_entity_poly.pdbx_seq_one_letter_code
_entity_poly.pdbx_strand_id
1 'polypeptide(L)'
;MLKKSNIAAAILLSGVLGGVVAQGISHFSHAEAAKPASPFSPIQEARIGKVAADYLIAHPEVLIKVSEALQARQEAAAVKAMTEGVLAYQSELLHDPHAPSYGPADAKVVVTLFFDYQCVYCSHLAPELTKLMKANPQVRFVFREWPIFGDRWPASRLAAETGLKIWQQKGAEAYLAYHNELYATGHNEGALTENDIRTAAGAMKIAPSAIAKDRDVQAELTLTGQLATDIGLTGTPGLVVMPAIGATAETITVIPGMTDQAVLQMVINKAAGLTDPVKK
;
A
#
# COMPACT_ATOMS: atom_id res chain seq x y z
N MET A 1 -20.47 23.42 37.33
CA MET A 1 -20.42 24.35 38.49
C MET A 1 -19.54 23.73 39.56
N LEU A 2 -18.42 24.40 39.90
CA LEU A 2 -17.61 24.34 41.14
C LEU A 2 -17.08 22.95 41.60
N LYS A 3 -15.84 22.77 42.09
CA LYS A 3 -14.91 23.70 42.72
C LYS A 3 -13.50 23.06 42.78
N LYS A 4 -12.47 23.86 42.51
CA LYS A 4 -11.09 23.66 42.96
C LYS A 4 -11.01 23.87 44.49
N SER A 5 -10.06 23.24 45.19
CA SER A 5 -9.28 23.96 46.21
C SER A 5 -7.98 23.25 46.59
N ASN A 6 -6.90 24.01 46.51
CA ASN A 6 -5.60 23.80 47.17
C ASN A 6 -5.75 23.94 48.69
N ILE A 7 -4.87 23.30 49.48
CA ILE A 7 -4.39 23.83 50.77
C ILE A 7 -2.90 23.49 50.95
N ALA A 8 -2.18 24.47 51.49
CA ALA A 8 -0.74 24.55 51.70
C ALA A 8 -0.30 24.11 53.13
N ALA A 9 0.98 23.75 53.23
CA ALA A 9 2.01 24.07 54.24
C ALA A 9 1.73 24.02 55.77
N ALA A 10 2.63 23.34 56.51
CA ALA A 10 3.30 23.76 57.77
C ALA A 10 4.24 22.60 58.21
N ILE A 11 5.58 22.72 58.16
CA ILE A 11 6.54 23.25 59.17
C ILE A 11 6.27 22.77 60.62
N LEU A 12 7.23 22.05 61.22
CA LEU A 12 7.77 22.34 62.56
C LEU A 12 9.12 21.62 62.83
N LEU A 13 10.02 22.39 63.46
CA LEU A 13 11.40 22.12 63.87
C LEU A 13 11.52 21.11 65.02
N SER A 14 12.66 20.42 65.14
CA SER A 14 13.65 20.62 66.24
C SER A 14 14.68 19.49 66.35
N GLY A 15 15.93 19.82 66.71
CA GLY A 15 16.90 18.88 67.30
C GLY A 15 18.31 18.88 66.70
N VAL A 16 19.16 19.81 67.11
CA VAL A 16 20.61 19.81 66.85
C VAL A 16 21.33 19.04 67.97
N LEU A 17 22.13 18.02 67.64
CA LEU A 17 23.25 17.56 68.48
C LEU A 17 24.51 17.46 67.60
N GLY A 18 25.60 18.03 68.11
CA GLY A 18 26.81 18.34 67.37
C GLY A 18 27.65 17.15 66.94
N GLY A 19 28.24 17.31 65.75
CA GLY A 19 29.38 16.54 65.27
C GLY A 19 30.14 17.42 64.28
N VAL A 20 31.29 17.94 64.69
CA VAL A 20 32.22 18.66 63.81
C VAL A 20 32.81 17.65 62.84
N VAL A 21 32.22 17.56 61.65
CA VAL A 21 32.80 16.89 60.49
C VAL A 21 33.14 17.98 59.49
N ALA A 22 34.44 18.16 59.24
CA ALA A 22 34.93 19.07 58.20
C ALA A 22 34.43 18.58 56.83
N GLN A 23 33.29 19.11 56.39
CA GLN A 23 32.76 18.88 55.06
C GLN A 23 33.43 19.87 54.10
N GLY A 24 34.33 19.35 53.25
CA GLY A 24 34.80 20.06 52.08
C GLY A 24 33.61 20.38 51.18
N ILE A 25 33.33 21.66 50.99
CA ILE A 25 32.34 22.16 50.05
C ILE A 25 32.84 21.80 48.65
N SER A 26 32.40 20.66 48.14
CA SER A 26 32.58 20.31 46.74
C SER A 26 31.63 21.18 45.93
N HIS A 27 32.13 22.31 45.44
CA HIS A 27 31.45 23.09 44.42
C HIS A 27 31.33 22.23 43.15
N PHE A 28 30.18 21.57 42.96
CA PHE A 28 29.82 21.03 41.66
C PHE A 28 29.54 22.20 40.72
N SER A 29 30.61 22.69 40.09
CA SER A 29 30.53 23.58 38.94
C SER A 29 29.76 22.85 37.85
N HIS A 30 28.51 23.26 37.62
CA HIS A 30 27.82 22.88 36.39
C HIS A 30 28.57 23.56 35.26
N ALA A 31 29.43 22.81 34.59
CA ALA A 31 30.01 23.24 33.33
C ALA A 31 28.85 23.40 32.34
N GLU A 32 28.41 24.64 32.17
CA GLU A 32 27.50 25.03 31.10
C GLU A 32 28.20 24.68 29.79
N ALA A 33 27.74 23.60 29.14
CA ALA A 33 28.28 23.18 27.87
C ALA A 33 28.12 24.34 26.88
N ALA A 34 29.23 25.02 26.59
CA ALA A 34 29.26 26.15 25.69
C ALA A 34 28.63 25.73 24.36
N LYS A 35 27.53 26.40 23.97
CA LYS A 35 26.98 26.25 22.62
C LYS A 35 28.12 26.52 21.63
N PRO A 36 28.33 25.65 20.63
CA PRO A 36 29.35 25.91 19.62
C PRO A 36 29.10 27.29 19.01
N ALA A 37 30.14 28.14 19.02
CA ALA A 37 30.06 29.46 18.44
C ALA A 37 29.72 29.35 16.94
N SER A 38 28.78 30.18 16.46
CA SER A 38 28.44 30.19 15.03
C SER A 38 29.71 30.47 14.22
N PRO A 39 29.98 29.72 13.14
CA PRO A 39 31.13 29.96 12.28
C PRO A 39 31.05 31.31 11.55
N PHE A 40 29.91 32.02 11.64
CA PHE A 40 29.68 33.31 11.01
C PHE A 40 29.31 34.37 12.05
N SER A 41 29.79 35.60 11.85
CA SER A 41 29.32 36.76 12.60
C SER A 41 27.89 37.14 12.18
N PRO A 42 27.13 37.84 13.04
CA PRO A 42 25.77 38.28 12.70
C PRO A 42 25.67 39.09 11.39
N ILE A 43 26.69 39.90 11.08
CA ILE A 43 26.74 40.68 9.84
C ILE A 43 26.92 39.76 8.62
N GLN A 44 27.73 38.71 8.73
CA GLN A 44 27.91 37.72 7.67
C GLN A 44 26.63 36.93 7.42
N GLU A 45 25.93 36.49 8.47
CA GLU A 45 24.65 35.76 8.35
C GLU A 45 23.59 36.60 7.63
N ALA A 46 23.43 37.87 8.01
CA ALA A 46 22.49 38.77 7.35
C ALA A 46 22.82 38.97 5.86
N ARG A 47 24.11 39.08 5.52
CA ARG A 47 24.55 39.25 4.13
C ARG A 47 24.36 37.99 3.29
N ILE A 48 24.58 36.80 3.87
CA ILE A 48 24.30 35.52 3.23
C ILE A 48 22.80 35.39 2.90
N GLY A 49 21.93 35.70 3.87
CA GLY A 49 20.48 35.66 3.66
C GLY A 49 20.03 36.57 2.51
N LYS A 50 20.56 37.79 2.44
CA LYS A 50 20.26 38.71 1.33
C LYS A 50 20.74 38.16 -0.02
N VAL A 51 21.98 37.65 -0.09
CA VAL A 51 22.53 37.09 -1.34
C VAL A 51 21.72 35.89 -1.81
N ALA A 52 21.33 34.99 -0.89
CA ALA A 52 20.50 33.84 -1.23
C ALA A 52 19.12 34.27 -1.74
N ALA A 53 18.48 35.24 -1.09
CA ALA A 53 17.19 35.78 -1.53
C ALA A 53 17.28 36.45 -2.91
N ASP A 54 18.27 37.32 -3.11
CA ASP A 54 18.51 37.99 -4.40
C ASP A 54 18.76 36.97 -5.51
N TYR A 55 19.54 35.91 -5.22
CA TYR A 55 19.82 34.82 -6.17
C TYR A 55 18.54 34.05 -6.53
N LEU A 56 17.72 33.65 -5.56
CA LEU A 56 16.47 32.92 -5.84
C LEU A 56 15.47 33.77 -6.64
N ILE A 57 15.45 35.09 -6.43
CA ILE A 57 14.63 36.03 -7.22
C ILE A 57 15.17 36.17 -8.65
N ALA A 58 16.49 36.23 -8.82
CA ALA A 58 17.13 36.26 -10.13
C ALA A 58 17.05 34.91 -10.89
N HIS A 59 16.86 33.81 -10.16
CA HIS A 59 16.86 32.43 -10.65
C HIS A 59 15.62 31.63 -10.19
N PRO A 60 14.39 32.04 -10.60
CA PRO A 60 13.16 31.37 -10.16
C PRO A 60 13.07 29.90 -10.61
N GLU A 61 13.81 29.48 -11.64
CA GLU A 61 13.93 28.09 -12.09
C GLU A 61 14.49 27.14 -11.01
N VAL A 62 15.20 27.68 -10.02
CA VAL A 62 15.70 26.89 -8.88
C VAL A 62 14.55 26.31 -8.08
N LEU A 63 13.42 27.03 -7.95
CA LEU A 63 12.25 26.52 -7.23
C LEU A 63 11.66 25.28 -7.92
N ILE A 64 11.63 25.26 -9.26
CA ILE A 64 11.17 24.11 -10.03
C ILE A 64 12.07 22.91 -9.75
N LYS A 65 13.39 23.08 -9.87
CA LYS A 65 14.36 21.99 -9.61
C LYS A 65 14.29 21.47 -8.18
N VAL A 66 14.08 22.34 -7.20
CA VAL A 66 13.90 21.94 -5.79
C VAL A 66 12.61 21.13 -5.64
N SER A 67 11.51 21.55 -6.26
CA SER A 67 10.24 20.83 -6.26
C SER A 67 10.37 19.45 -6.93
N GLU A 68 10.99 19.37 -8.09
CA GLU A 68 11.26 18.12 -8.81
C GLU A 68 12.12 17.17 -7.96
N ALA A 69 13.19 17.68 -7.35
CA ALA A 69 14.06 16.88 -6.48
C ALA A 69 13.32 16.38 -5.22
N LEU A 70 12.42 17.19 -4.66
CA LEU A 70 11.58 16.77 -3.53
C LEU A 70 10.59 15.70 -3.97
N GLN A 71 9.89 15.91 -5.08
CA GLN A 71 8.94 14.96 -5.64
C GLN A 71 9.60 13.61 -5.93
N ALA A 72 10.75 13.60 -6.60
CA ALA A 72 11.48 12.36 -6.89
C ALA A 72 11.90 11.60 -5.62
N ARG A 73 12.28 12.31 -4.55
CA ARG A 73 12.58 11.68 -3.24
C ARG A 73 11.34 11.11 -2.59
N GLN A 74 10.20 11.80 -2.68
CA GLN A 74 8.93 11.33 -2.15
C GLN A 74 8.43 10.09 -2.90
N GLU A 75 8.52 10.08 -4.23
CA GLU A 75 8.19 8.93 -5.07
C GLU A 75 9.08 7.72 -4.75
N ALA A 76 10.40 7.92 -4.63
CA ALA A 76 11.32 6.85 -4.25
C ALA A 76 11.03 6.30 -2.84
N ALA A 77 10.69 7.18 -1.88
CA ALA A 77 10.30 6.76 -0.55
C ALA A 77 8.96 5.99 -0.55
N ALA A 78 7.98 6.41 -1.36
CA ALA A 78 6.70 5.73 -1.52
C ALA A 78 6.88 4.34 -2.13
N VAL A 79 7.65 4.21 -3.22
CA VAL A 79 7.95 2.90 -3.84
C VAL A 79 8.65 1.96 -2.84
N LYS A 80 9.61 2.50 -2.08
CA LYS A 80 10.29 1.73 -1.03
C LYS A 80 9.31 1.24 0.03
N ALA A 81 8.45 2.12 0.55
CA ALA A 81 7.45 1.76 1.56
C ALA A 81 6.46 0.70 1.04
N MET A 82 5.98 0.83 -0.20
CA MET A 82 5.10 -0.17 -0.81
C MET A 82 5.78 -1.54 -0.92
N THR A 83 7.05 -1.55 -1.29
CA THR A 83 7.84 -2.77 -1.43
C THR A 83 8.11 -3.43 -0.08
N GLU A 84 8.37 -2.64 0.97
CA GLU A 84 8.48 -3.12 2.35
C GLU A 84 7.15 -3.71 2.85
N GLY A 85 6.01 -3.10 2.51
CA GLY A 85 4.68 -3.64 2.80
C GLY A 85 4.44 -4.99 2.10
N VAL A 86 4.81 -5.11 0.83
CA VAL A 86 4.74 -6.40 0.10
C VAL A 86 5.61 -7.47 0.75
N LEU A 87 6.84 -7.13 1.15
CA LEU A 87 7.73 -8.06 1.83
C LEU A 87 7.17 -8.52 3.18
N ALA A 88 6.52 -7.63 3.93
CA ALA A 88 5.89 -7.95 5.20
C ALA A 88 4.74 -8.96 5.06
N TYR A 89 4.03 -8.94 3.92
CA TYR A 89 2.87 -9.80 3.63
C TYR A 89 3.09 -10.77 2.47
N GLN A 90 4.35 -11.13 2.22
CA GLN A 90 4.70 -11.99 1.08
C GLN A 90 3.96 -13.34 1.15
N SER A 91 3.84 -13.91 2.34
CA SER A 91 3.19 -15.21 2.53
C SER A 91 1.72 -15.17 2.14
N GLU A 92 0.99 -14.16 2.58
CA GLU A 92 -0.41 -13.94 2.24
C GLU A 92 -0.56 -13.69 0.73
N LEU A 93 0.28 -12.83 0.15
CA LEU A 93 0.24 -12.52 -1.29
C LEU A 93 0.52 -13.75 -2.18
N LEU A 94 1.30 -14.73 -1.70
CA LEU A 94 1.67 -15.92 -2.47
C LEU A 94 0.84 -17.15 -2.15
N HIS A 95 0.51 -17.41 -0.89
CA HIS A 95 0.13 -18.73 -0.42
C HIS A 95 -1.28 -18.81 0.17
N ASP A 96 -2.04 -17.74 0.08
CA ASP A 96 -3.43 -17.71 0.53
C ASP A 96 -4.33 -18.60 -0.35
N PRO A 97 -4.92 -19.69 0.20
CA PRO A 97 -5.80 -20.57 -0.55
C PRO A 97 -7.20 -19.99 -0.77
N HIS A 98 -7.57 -18.94 -0.03
CA HIS A 98 -8.88 -18.30 -0.13
C HIS A 98 -8.92 -17.23 -1.23
N ALA A 99 -7.76 -16.69 -1.61
CA ALA A 99 -7.61 -15.80 -2.75
C ALA A 99 -7.74 -16.58 -4.08
N PRO A 100 -8.66 -16.19 -4.98
CA PRO A 100 -8.75 -16.80 -6.29
C PRO A 100 -7.44 -16.69 -7.06
N SER A 101 -7.05 -17.76 -7.75
CA SER A 101 -5.86 -17.76 -8.59
C SER A 101 -6.02 -18.56 -9.87
N TYR A 102 -5.27 -18.17 -10.89
CA TYR A 102 -5.24 -18.79 -12.21
C TYR A 102 -3.80 -19.00 -12.67
N GLY A 103 -3.51 -20.17 -13.24
CA GLY A 103 -2.17 -20.57 -13.67
C GLY A 103 -1.51 -21.60 -12.74
N PRO A 104 -0.25 -21.98 -13.00
CA PRO A 104 0.41 -23.09 -12.30
C PRO A 104 0.67 -22.78 -10.82
N ALA A 105 0.43 -23.75 -9.94
CA ALA A 105 0.71 -23.61 -8.50
C ALA A 105 2.20 -23.44 -8.20
N ASP A 106 3.07 -23.97 -9.05
CA ASP A 106 4.54 -23.90 -8.99
C ASP A 106 5.14 -22.80 -9.86
N ALA A 107 4.31 -21.84 -10.31
CA ALA A 107 4.77 -20.70 -11.10
C ALA A 107 5.89 -19.93 -10.38
N LYS A 108 6.93 -19.55 -11.13
CA LYS A 108 8.09 -18.82 -10.59
C LYS A 108 7.82 -17.34 -10.38
N VAL A 109 6.81 -16.80 -11.06
CA VAL A 109 6.39 -15.39 -10.96
C VAL A 109 4.90 -15.37 -10.64
N VAL A 110 4.53 -14.49 -9.72
CA VAL A 110 3.16 -14.23 -9.32
C VAL A 110 2.81 -12.78 -9.61
N VAL A 111 1.64 -12.58 -10.22
CA VAL A 111 1.02 -11.28 -10.44
C VAL A 111 -0.23 -11.23 -9.57
N THR A 112 -0.23 -10.40 -8.53
CA THR A 112 -1.40 -10.18 -7.68
C THR A 112 -2.10 -8.89 -8.09
N LEU A 113 -3.39 -8.98 -8.44
CA LEU A 113 -4.24 -7.86 -8.81
C LEU A 113 -5.23 -7.56 -7.68
N PHE A 114 -5.20 -6.35 -7.13
CA PHE A 114 -6.23 -5.76 -6.29
C PHE A 114 -7.20 -4.96 -7.15
N PHE A 115 -8.49 -5.28 -7.09
CA PHE A 115 -9.47 -4.68 -8.01
C PHE A 115 -10.88 -4.57 -7.42
N ASP A 116 -11.72 -3.81 -8.12
CA ASP A 116 -13.16 -3.63 -7.83
C ASP A 116 -13.95 -3.71 -9.14
N TYR A 117 -15.09 -4.40 -9.15
CA TYR A 117 -15.97 -4.51 -10.33
C TYR A 117 -16.60 -3.18 -10.76
N GLN A 118 -16.70 -2.18 -9.87
CA GLN A 118 -17.19 -0.85 -10.23
C GLN A 118 -16.07 0.10 -10.69
N CYS A 119 -14.80 -0.33 -10.70
CA CYS A 119 -13.69 0.50 -11.15
C CYS A 119 -13.56 0.48 -12.69
N VAL A 120 -13.73 1.64 -13.32
CA VAL A 120 -13.58 1.80 -14.78
C VAL A 120 -12.17 1.41 -15.27
N TYR A 121 -11.13 1.71 -14.50
CA TYR A 121 -9.75 1.34 -14.85
C TYR A 121 -9.51 -0.17 -14.74
N CYS A 122 -10.16 -0.86 -13.78
CA CYS A 122 -10.11 -2.32 -13.72
C CYS A 122 -10.84 -2.95 -14.92
N SER A 123 -11.96 -2.37 -15.32
CA SER A 123 -12.69 -2.78 -16.54
C SER A 123 -11.81 -2.68 -17.78
N HIS A 124 -11.06 -1.59 -17.94
CA HIS A 124 -10.11 -1.45 -19.05
C HIS A 124 -8.91 -2.42 -18.95
N LEU A 125 -8.46 -2.78 -17.74
CA LEU A 125 -7.34 -3.68 -17.53
C LEU A 125 -7.71 -5.15 -17.78
N ALA A 126 -8.92 -5.58 -17.45
CA ALA A 126 -9.36 -6.98 -17.55
C ALA A 126 -9.09 -7.67 -18.91
N PRO A 127 -9.41 -7.06 -20.08
CA PRO A 127 -9.09 -7.67 -21.37
C PRO A 127 -7.57 -7.76 -21.62
N GLU A 128 -6.79 -6.79 -21.17
CA GLU A 128 -5.33 -6.82 -21.30
C GLU A 128 -4.71 -7.89 -20.40
N LEU A 129 -5.23 -8.07 -19.18
CA LEU A 129 -4.83 -9.15 -18.29
C LEU A 129 -5.13 -10.53 -18.91
N THR A 130 -6.28 -10.69 -19.57
CA THR A 130 -6.62 -11.93 -20.29
C THR A 130 -5.61 -12.23 -21.41
N LYS A 131 -5.18 -11.22 -22.16
CA LYS A 131 -4.12 -11.40 -23.18
C LYS A 131 -2.79 -11.75 -22.53
N LEU A 132 -2.45 -11.10 -21.42
CA LEU A 132 -1.21 -11.33 -20.69
C LEU A 132 -1.13 -12.75 -20.10
N MET A 133 -2.24 -13.25 -19.53
CA MET A 133 -2.36 -14.64 -19.05
C MET A 133 -2.11 -15.65 -20.18
N LYS A 134 -2.68 -15.42 -21.37
CA LYS A 134 -2.45 -16.28 -22.54
C LYS A 134 -1.00 -16.24 -23.02
N ALA A 135 -0.35 -15.07 -22.96
CA ALA A 135 1.04 -14.91 -23.36
C ALA A 135 2.04 -15.50 -22.33
N ASN A 136 1.63 -15.66 -21.08
CA ASN A 136 2.48 -16.10 -19.97
C ASN A 136 1.85 -17.29 -19.21
N PRO A 137 1.66 -18.46 -19.84
CA PRO A 137 1.03 -19.63 -19.21
C PRO A 137 1.82 -20.18 -17.99
N GLN A 138 3.07 -19.76 -17.82
CA GLN A 138 3.95 -20.11 -16.70
C GLN A 138 3.82 -19.18 -15.48
N VAL A 139 3.05 -18.11 -15.59
CA VAL A 139 2.84 -17.12 -14.51
C VAL A 139 1.54 -17.45 -13.79
N ARG A 140 1.54 -17.28 -12.46
CA ARG A 140 0.32 -17.37 -11.65
C ARG A 140 -0.26 -15.98 -11.39
N PHE A 141 -1.55 -15.86 -11.60
CA PHE A 141 -2.31 -14.64 -11.38
C PHE A 141 -3.19 -14.82 -10.16
N VAL A 142 -3.03 -13.96 -9.16
CA VAL A 142 -3.82 -13.96 -7.91
C VAL A 142 -4.74 -12.76 -7.94
N PHE A 143 -5.99 -12.96 -7.59
CA PHE A 143 -7.05 -11.96 -7.65
C PHE A 143 -7.46 -11.61 -6.22
N ARG A 144 -7.35 -10.33 -5.88
CA ARG A 144 -7.70 -9.77 -4.57
C ARG A 144 -8.91 -8.86 -4.74
N GLU A 145 -10.06 -9.42 -4.39
CA GLU A 145 -11.36 -8.76 -4.42
C GLU A 145 -11.38 -7.63 -3.38
N TRP A 146 -11.24 -6.39 -3.83
CA TRP A 146 -11.17 -5.21 -2.97
C TRP A 146 -12.30 -4.23 -3.32
N PRO A 147 -13.53 -4.48 -2.81
CA PRO A 147 -14.73 -3.71 -3.16
C PRO A 147 -14.75 -2.34 -2.45
N ILE A 148 -13.76 -1.48 -2.74
CA ILE A 148 -13.61 -0.13 -2.17
C ILE A 148 -14.81 0.79 -2.46
N PHE A 149 -15.57 0.50 -3.50
CA PHE A 149 -16.79 1.21 -3.84
C PHE A 149 -18.04 0.60 -3.20
N GLY A 150 -17.93 -0.44 -2.38
CA GLY A 150 -19.05 -1.14 -1.76
C GLY A 150 -20.00 -0.25 -0.96
N ASP A 151 -19.47 0.75 -0.25
CA ASP A 151 -20.29 1.71 0.53
C ASP A 151 -21.10 2.64 -0.38
N ARG A 152 -20.58 2.98 -1.56
CA ARG A 152 -21.25 3.82 -2.56
C ARG A 152 -22.21 3.02 -3.44
N TRP A 153 -21.78 1.82 -3.84
CA TRP A 153 -22.47 0.94 -4.77
C TRP A 153 -22.46 -0.49 -4.20
N PRO A 154 -23.55 -0.92 -3.54
CA PRO A 154 -23.63 -2.25 -2.91
C PRO A 154 -23.33 -3.42 -3.84
N ALA A 155 -23.58 -3.24 -5.15
CA ALA A 155 -23.25 -4.23 -6.18
C ALA A 155 -21.74 -4.54 -6.27
N SER A 156 -20.85 -3.60 -5.92
CA SER A 156 -19.40 -3.86 -5.85
C SER A 156 -19.09 -4.97 -4.85
N ARG A 157 -19.60 -4.84 -3.63
CA ARG A 157 -19.42 -5.83 -2.57
C ARG A 157 -20.09 -7.16 -2.92
N LEU A 158 -21.31 -7.12 -3.45
CA LEU A 158 -22.02 -8.35 -3.85
C LEU A 158 -21.26 -9.12 -4.94
N ALA A 159 -20.68 -8.43 -5.91
CA ALA A 159 -19.91 -9.06 -6.98
C ALA A 159 -18.64 -9.73 -6.44
N ALA A 160 -17.92 -9.03 -5.55
CA ALA A 160 -16.75 -9.58 -4.86
C ALA A 160 -17.08 -10.84 -4.04
N GLU A 161 -18.14 -10.77 -3.21
CA GLU A 161 -18.60 -11.92 -2.40
C GLU A 161 -19.01 -13.11 -3.28
N THR A 162 -19.68 -12.84 -4.41
CA THR A 162 -20.08 -13.86 -5.37
C THR A 162 -18.88 -14.52 -6.05
N GLY A 163 -17.89 -13.72 -6.47
CA GLY A 163 -16.64 -14.21 -7.05
C GLY A 163 -15.90 -15.15 -6.10
N LEU A 164 -15.68 -14.72 -4.85
CA LEU A 164 -15.06 -15.56 -3.83
C LEU A 164 -15.84 -16.86 -3.59
N LYS A 165 -17.18 -16.81 -3.64
CA LYS A 165 -17.99 -18.02 -3.51
C LYS A 165 -17.85 -18.98 -4.69
N ILE A 166 -17.77 -18.45 -5.91
CA ILE A 166 -17.51 -19.22 -7.12
C ILE A 166 -16.15 -19.91 -7.00
N TRP A 167 -15.12 -19.19 -6.58
CA TRP A 167 -13.80 -19.76 -6.34
C TRP A 167 -13.85 -20.95 -5.38
N GLN A 168 -14.45 -20.78 -4.19
CA GLN A 168 -14.57 -21.83 -3.18
C GLN A 168 -15.28 -23.10 -3.69
N GLN A 169 -16.30 -22.95 -4.55
CA GLN A 169 -17.13 -24.08 -4.97
C GLN A 169 -16.73 -24.70 -6.31
N LYS A 170 -16.14 -23.92 -7.21
CA LYS A 170 -15.97 -24.27 -8.62
C LYS A 170 -14.54 -24.08 -9.13
N GLY A 171 -13.67 -23.42 -8.37
CA GLY A 171 -12.26 -23.25 -8.71
C GLY A 171 -11.97 -22.18 -9.75
N ALA A 172 -10.76 -22.24 -10.31
CA ALA A 172 -10.12 -21.18 -11.09
C ALA A 172 -10.87 -20.81 -12.36
N GLU A 173 -11.29 -21.80 -13.15
CA GLU A 173 -11.89 -21.58 -14.46
C GLU A 173 -13.25 -20.87 -14.35
N ALA A 174 -14.07 -21.31 -13.39
CA ALA A 174 -15.37 -20.71 -13.14
C ALA A 174 -15.24 -19.29 -12.57
N TYR A 175 -14.29 -19.07 -11.66
CA TYR A 175 -13.99 -17.75 -11.12
C TYR A 175 -13.57 -16.79 -12.23
N LEU A 176 -12.60 -17.20 -13.07
CA LEU A 176 -12.09 -16.34 -14.14
C LEU A 176 -13.16 -16.05 -15.20
N ALA A 177 -14.01 -17.03 -15.52
CA ALA A 177 -15.14 -16.83 -16.42
C ALA A 177 -16.11 -15.77 -15.87
N TYR A 178 -16.51 -15.87 -14.59
CA TYR A 178 -17.36 -14.90 -13.92
C TYR A 178 -16.74 -13.49 -13.89
N HIS A 179 -15.47 -13.41 -13.48
CA HIS A 179 -14.73 -12.15 -13.41
C HIS A 179 -14.74 -11.42 -14.76
N ASN A 180 -14.41 -12.15 -15.83
CA ASN A 180 -14.39 -11.59 -17.19
C ASN A 180 -15.79 -11.26 -17.70
N GLU A 181 -16.81 -12.07 -17.38
CA GLU A 181 -18.19 -11.83 -17.78
C GLU A 181 -18.73 -10.53 -17.18
N LEU A 182 -18.47 -10.27 -15.89
CA LEU A 182 -18.87 -9.02 -15.27
C LEU A 182 -18.23 -7.80 -15.93
N TYR A 183 -16.92 -7.83 -16.20
CA TYR A 183 -16.29 -6.72 -16.91
C TYR A 183 -16.75 -6.57 -18.35
N ALA A 184 -17.07 -7.68 -19.03
CA ALA A 184 -17.59 -7.66 -20.40
C ALA A 184 -18.97 -6.98 -20.53
N THR A 185 -19.72 -6.83 -19.44
CA THR A 185 -20.96 -6.02 -19.45
C THR A 185 -20.70 -4.54 -19.74
N GLY A 186 -19.49 -4.04 -19.44
CA GLY A 186 -19.18 -2.61 -19.48
C GLY A 186 -19.87 -1.80 -18.38
N HIS A 187 -20.63 -2.45 -17.48
CA HIS A 187 -21.31 -1.79 -16.39
C HIS A 187 -20.36 -1.58 -15.22
N ASN A 188 -19.93 -0.33 -15.02
CA ASN A 188 -19.11 0.13 -13.90
C ASN A 188 -19.61 1.52 -13.46
N GLU A 189 -18.93 2.15 -12.51
CA GLU A 189 -19.31 3.47 -11.99
C GLU A 189 -20.77 3.58 -11.50
N GLY A 190 -21.30 2.50 -10.95
CA GLY A 190 -22.67 2.40 -10.43
C GLY A 190 -23.67 1.80 -11.41
N ALA A 191 -23.26 1.47 -12.64
CA ALA A 191 -24.12 0.79 -13.61
C ALA A 191 -24.26 -0.72 -13.34
N LEU A 192 -23.29 -1.36 -12.66
CA LEU A 192 -23.36 -2.80 -12.37
C LEU A 192 -24.56 -3.10 -11.46
N THR A 193 -25.40 -4.05 -11.88
CA THR A 193 -26.62 -4.41 -11.15
C THR A 193 -26.53 -5.78 -10.49
N GLU A 194 -27.40 -6.01 -9.50
CA GLU A 194 -27.58 -7.35 -8.93
C GLU A 194 -28.01 -8.38 -9.98
N ASN A 195 -28.75 -7.96 -11.01
CA ASN A 195 -29.17 -8.86 -12.07
C ASN A 195 -28.00 -9.34 -12.93
N ASP A 196 -27.07 -8.45 -13.26
CA ASP A 196 -25.84 -8.80 -13.99
C ASP A 196 -25.05 -9.86 -13.20
N ILE A 197 -24.89 -9.64 -11.89
CA ILE A 197 -24.20 -10.54 -10.97
C ILE A 197 -24.88 -11.91 -10.90
N ARG A 198 -26.21 -11.95 -10.75
CA ARG A 198 -26.97 -13.22 -10.66
C ARG A 198 -26.94 -13.98 -11.98
N THR A 199 -27.02 -13.31 -13.12
CA THR A 199 -26.93 -13.95 -14.44
C THR A 199 -25.57 -14.63 -14.61
N ALA A 200 -24.47 -13.90 -14.37
CA ALA A 200 -23.11 -14.43 -14.49
C ALA A 200 -22.85 -15.57 -13.49
N ALA A 201 -23.30 -15.43 -12.24
CA ALA A 201 -23.19 -16.50 -11.24
C ALA A 201 -24.01 -17.75 -11.61
N GLY A 202 -25.19 -17.56 -12.21
CA GLY A 202 -26.04 -18.62 -12.72
C GLY A 202 -25.39 -19.41 -13.85
N ALA A 203 -24.64 -18.75 -14.75
CA ALA A 203 -23.84 -19.40 -15.77
C ALA A 203 -22.77 -20.32 -15.16
N MET A 204 -22.24 -19.96 -14.00
CA MET A 204 -21.29 -20.78 -13.22
C MET A 204 -21.97 -21.84 -12.33
N LYS A 205 -23.30 -21.99 -12.43
CA LYS A 205 -24.12 -22.94 -11.66
C LYS A 205 -23.99 -22.74 -10.16
N ILE A 206 -23.93 -21.48 -9.71
CA ILE A 206 -24.01 -21.10 -8.30
C ILE A 206 -25.46 -20.81 -7.94
N ALA A 207 -25.92 -21.39 -6.82
CA ALA A 207 -27.23 -21.07 -6.28
C ALA A 207 -27.22 -19.69 -5.61
N PRO A 208 -28.23 -18.81 -5.82
CA PRO A 208 -28.28 -17.51 -5.17
C PRO A 208 -28.18 -17.57 -3.63
N SER A 209 -28.71 -18.63 -3.02
CA SER A 209 -28.64 -18.86 -1.57
C SER A 209 -27.23 -19.09 -1.04
N ALA A 210 -26.25 -19.43 -1.90
CA ALA A 210 -24.87 -19.68 -1.50
C ALA A 210 -24.06 -18.39 -1.27
N ILE A 211 -24.53 -17.25 -1.76
CA ILE A 211 -23.76 -15.99 -1.81
C ILE A 211 -23.84 -15.23 -0.46
N ALA A 212 -24.87 -15.48 0.36
CA ALA A 212 -25.08 -14.76 1.61
C ALA A 212 -24.41 -15.44 2.82
N LYS A 213 -23.79 -14.63 3.69
CA LYS A 213 -23.35 -14.97 5.07
C LYS A 213 -22.22 -16.00 5.20
N ASP A 214 -21.32 -16.06 4.23
CA ASP A 214 -20.11 -16.87 4.35
C ASP A 214 -19.02 -16.14 5.14
N ARG A 215 -18.61 -16.70 6.29
CA ARG A 215 -17.61 -16.07 7.17
C ARG A 215 -16.21 -16.03 6.55
N ASP A 216 -15.86 -17.03 5.74
CA ASP A 216 -14.54 -17.12 5.12
C ASP A 216 -14.43 -16.09 4.00
N VAL A 217 -15.52 -15.86 3.25
CA VAL A 217 -15.61 -14.77 2.27
C VAL A 217 -15.39 -13.41 2.93
N GLN A 218 -16.04 -13.15 4.07
CA GLN A 218 -15.87 -11.87 4.78
C GLN A 218 -14.47 -11.69 5.36
N ALA A 219 -13.86 -12.77 5.86
CA ALA A 219 -12.49 -12.76 6.33
C ALA A 219 -11.52 -12.42 5.17
N GLU A 220 -11.73 -13.01 4.00
CA GLU A 220 -10.90 -12.76 2.80
C GLU A 220 -11.01 -11.31 2.31
N LEU A 221 -12.21 -10.72 2.27
CA LEU A 221 -12.38 -9.31 1.91
C LEU A 221 -11.71 -8.37 2.93
N THR A 222 -11.80 -8.71 4.22
CA THR A 222 -11.15 -7.95 5.30
C THR A 222 -9.63 -8.03 5.18
N LEU A 223 -9.09 -9.23 4.96
CA LEU A 223 -7.66 -9.45 4.74
C LEU A 223 -7.19 -8.67 3.50
N THR A 224 -7.90 -8.78 2.38
CA THR A 224 -7.56 -8.04 1.15
C THR A 224 -7.49 -6.53 1.39
N GLY A 225 -8.46 -5.95 2.12
CA GLY A 225 -8.44 -4.54 2.46
C GLY A 225 -7.27 -4.14 3.37
N GLN A 226 -6.92 -5.00 4.33
CA GLN A 226 -5.75 -4.79 5.21
C GLN A 226 -4.45 -4.83 4.40
N LEU A 227 -4.27 -5.86 3.56
CA LEU A 227 -3.11 -6.01 2.68
C LEU A 227 -2.94 -4.79 1.78
N ALA A 228 -4.01 -4.34 1.13
CA ALA A 228 -3.97 -3.18 0.26
C ALA A 228 -3.54 -1.92 1.02
N THR A 229 -4.11 -1.69 2.20
CA THR A 229 -3.80 -0.54 3.06
C THR A 229 -2.34 -0.55 3.53
N ASP A 230 -1.84 -1.70 4.00
CA ASP A 230 -0.49 -1.80 4.54
C ASP A 230 0.60 -1.80 3.46
N ILE A 231 0.27 -2.28 2.26
CA ILE A 231 1.11 -2.10 1.06
C ILE A 231 1.09 -0.62 0.63
N GLY A 232 0.13 0.19 1.07
CA GLY A 232 0.01 1.60 0.70
C GLY A 232 -0.72 1.83 -0.63
N LEU A 233 -1.51 0.86 -1.09
CA LEU A 233 -2.42 1.07 -2.22
C LEU A 233 -3.55 2.01 -1.81
N THR A 234 -3.84 3.00 -2.65
CA THR A 234 -4.88 4.01 -2.38
C THR A 234 -6.10 3.89 -3.29
N GLY A 235 -6.15 2.87 -4.15
CA GLY A 235 -7.22 2.67 -5.10
C GLY A 235 -6.99 1.47 -6.00
N THR A 236 -7.95 1.20 -6.90
CA THR A 236 -7.93 0.07 -7.83
C THR A 236 -7.77 0.55 -9.28
N PRO A 237 -7.12 -0.24 -10.17
CA PRO A 237 -6.40 -1.46 -9.86
C PRO A 237 -5.09 -1.18 -9.10
N GLY A 238 -4.62 -2.15 -8.33
CA GLY A 238 -3.26 -2.16 -7.79
C GLY A 238 -2.61 -3.50 -8.11
N LEU A 239 -1.38 -3.51 -8.62
CA LEU A 239 -0.69 -4.74 -8.98
C LEU A 239 0.59 -4.92 -8.17
N VAL A 240 0.85 -6.17 -7.79
CA VAL A 240 2.12 -6.61 -7.21
C VAL A 240 2.67 -7.73 -8.09
N VAL A 241 3.89 -7.57 -8.61
CA VAL A 241 4.57 -8.59 -9.42
C VAL A 241 5.87 -8.97 -8.73
N MET A 242 6.05 -10.26 -8.45
CA MET A 242 7.22 -10.74 -7.71
C MET A 242 7.57 -12.20 -7.98
N PRO A 243 8.82 -12.62 -7.71
CA PRO A 243 9.17 -14.04 -7.66
C PRO A 243 8.35 -14.79 -6.60
N ALA A 244 7.96 -16.02 -6.92
CA ALA A 244 7.31 -16.91 -5.95
C ALA A 244 8.27 -17.42 -4.86
N ILE A 245 9.58 -17.37 -5.11
CA ILE A 245 10.63 -17.80 -4.18
C ILE A 245 11.71 -16.72 -4.14
N GLY A 246 12.13 -16.34 -2.93
CA GLY A 246 13.27 -15.44 -2.74
C GLY A 246 13.03 -14.02 -3.25
N ALA A 247 11.78 -13.53 -3.25
CA ALA A 247 11.50 -12.15 -3.60
C ALA A 247 12.28 -11.17 -2.71
N THR A 248 12.94 -10.21 -3.32
CA THR A 248 13.62 -9.09 -2.69
C THR A 248 13.03 -7.77 -3.17
N ALA A 249 13.38 -6.67 -2.50
CA ALA A 249 12.93 -5.34 -2.88
C ALA A 249 13.26 -4.97 -4.34
N GLU A 250 14.37 -5.49 -4.86
CA GLU A 250 14.81 -5.24 -6.24
C GLU A 250 13.97 -6.01 -7.27
N THR A 251 13.46 -7.19 -6.90
CA THR A 251 12.69 -8.08 -7.80
C THR A 251 11.19 -7.85 -7.73
N ILE A 252 10.70 -7.23 -6.65
CA ILE A 252 9.30 -6.83 -6.50
C ILE A 252 9.04 -5.58 -7.33
N THR A 253 7.86 -5.51 -7.92
CA THR A 253 7.33 -4.29 -8.52
C THR A 253 5.89 -4.10 -8.09
N VAL A 254 5.60 -2.93 -7.50
CA VAL A 254 4.24 -2.50 -7.18
C VAL A 254 3.82 -1.44 -8.18
N ILE A 255 2.64 -1.61 -8.78
CA ILE A 255 2.07 -0.69 -9.76
C ILE A 255 0.74 -0.18 -9.20
N PRO A 256 0.73 1.02 -8.60
CA PRO A 256 -0.51 1.65 -8.18
C PRO A 256 -1.23 2.22 -9.40
N GLY A 257 -2.41 1.68 -9.72
CA GLY A 257 -3.23 2.12 -10.84
C GLY A 257 -3.08 1.27 -12.11
N MET A 258 -3.73 1.74 -13.18
CA MET A 258 -3.69 1.09 -14.48
C MET A 258 -2.32 1.25 -15.13
N THR A 259 -1.92 0.23 -15.88
CA THR A 259 -0.75 0.27 -16.76
C THR A 259 -1.04 -0.50 -18.04
N ASP A 260 -0.15 -0.44 -19.02
CA ASP A 260 -0.28 -1.17 -20.27
C ASP A 260 0.34 -2.58 -20.22
N GLN A 261 0.00 -3.39 -21.21
CA GLN A 261 0.48 -4.77 -21.31
C GLN A 261 2.01 -4.86 -21.44
N ALA A 262 2.66 -3.88 -22.08
CA ALA A 262 4.11 -3.91 -22.30
C ALA A 262 4.87 -3.69 -20.98
N VAL A 263 4.40 -2.77 -20.15
CA VAL A 263 4.91 -2.58 -18.78
C VAL A 263 4.69 -3.84 -17.95
N LEU A 264 3.50 -4.46 -18.02
CA LEU A 264 3.24 -5.72 -17.30
C LEU A 264 4.18 -6.85 -17.73
N GLN A 265 4.43 -6.98 -19.03
CA GLN A 265 5.39 -7.97 -19.54
C GLN A 265 6.81 -7.67 -19.07
N MET A 266 7.23 -6.40 -19.06
CA MET A 266 8.54 -5.99 -18.56
C MET A 266 8.73 -6.36 -17.08
N VAL A 267 7.74 -6.09 -16.23
CA VAL A 267 7.85 -6.40 -14.79
C VAL A 267 7.76 -7.90 -14.51
N ILE A 268 7.03 -8.67 -15.32
CA ILE A 268 7.06 -10.14 -15.28
C ILE A 268 8.46 -10.65 -15.63
N ASN A 269 9.09 -10.12 -16.69
CA ASN A 269 10.45 -10.51 -17.07
C ASN A 269 11.46 -10.17 -15.97
N LYS A 270 11.36 -8.97 -15.40
CA LYS A 270 12.17 -8.53 -14.25
C LYS A 270 12.03 -9.50 -13.07
N ALA A 271 10.80 -9.86 -12.68
CA ALA A 271 10.54 -10.82 -11.60
C ALA A 271 11.03 -12.24 -11.94
N ALA A 272 11.03 -12.62 -13.22
CA ALA A 272 11.58 -13.89 -13.68
C ALA A 272 13.13 -13.91 -13.72
N GLY A 273 13.80 -12.78 -13.42
CA GLY A 273 15.25 -12.65 -13.58
C GLY A 273 15.70 -12.61 -15.06
N LEU A 274 14.76 -12.40 -15.98
CA LEU A 274 15.04 -12.23 -17.40
C LEU A 274 15.41 -10.76 -17.63
N THR A 275 16.70 -10.49 -17.84
CA THR A 275 17.19 -9.14 -18.10
C THR A 275 16.55 -8.55 -19.36
N ASP A 276 16.21 -7.26 -19.27
CA ASP A 276 15.73 -6.45 -20.38
C ASP A 276 16.72 -6.51 -21.57
N PRO A 277 16.31 -6.97 -22.77
CA PRO A 277 17.21 -7.10 -23.93
C PRO A 277 17.82 -5.76 -24.38
N VAL A 278 17.32 -4.63 -23.85
CA VAL A 278 17.80 -3.27 -24.15
C VAL A 278 19.03 -2.87 -23.32
N LYS A 279 19.39 -3.62 -22.27
CA LYS A 279 20.65 -3.42 -21.52
C LYS A 279 21.73 -4.40 -21.99
N LYS A 280 22.28 -4.16 -23.18
CA LYS A 280 23.60 -4.64 -23.62
C LYS A 280 24.38 -3.51 -24.25
#